data_AF-I8AGD0-F1
#
_entry.id   AF-I8AGD0-F1
#
_cell.length_a   1.000
_cell.length_b   1.000
_cell.length_c   1.000
_cell.angle_alpha   90.00
_cell.angle_beta   90.00
_cell.angle_gamma   90.00
#
_symmetry.space_group_name_H-M   'P 1'
#
loop_
_entity.id
_entity.type
_entity.pdbx_description
1 polymer ?
#
loop_
_entity_poly.entity_id
_entity_poly.type
_entity_poly.pdbx_seq_one_letter_code
_entity_poly.pdbx_strand_id
1 'polypeptide(L)'
;MFASLTIITFGIVFVLFRYVSESYSTNPEPISVNVHIRQLFRNYAIVLKDKLFIVYVLAGVLILSIELHLVNYTGIRLSNEMPTQTFFQWELNGSTMMGLLRSENTILVVLFALLASKISSGNKDRQTLIWSCLLFTIPFGFMNYFTNIWLLFLLMFLLTIGEVVRVPIDQSYMASLPTSELRSSYMSLAGMKYNLAMLVASVTVMLGAYLSSLIMAILITATGLVGTLLYLLIGKNLDERVALESNQIAG
;
A
#
# COMPACT_ATOMS: atom_id res chain seq x y z
N MET A 1 -15.62 6.53 -18.34
CA MET A 1 -14.62 5.85 -17.49
C MET A 1 -14.43 4.38 -17.86
N PHE A 2 -15.47 3.55 -17.92
CA PHE A 2 -15.34 2.14 -18.36
C PHE A 2 -14.85 2.00 -19.82
N ALA A 3 -15.46 2.72 -20.76
CA ALA A 3 -15.06 2.64 -22.18
C ALA A 3 -13.60 3.08 -22.41
N SER A 4 -13.13 4.11 -21.69
CA SER A 4 -11.75 4.58 -21.78
C SER A 4 -10.74 3.57 -21.22
N LEU A 5 -11.06 2.90 -20.11
CA LEU A 5 -10.24 1.82 -19.55
C LEU A 5 -10.13 0.63 -20.51
N THR A 6 -11.23 0.25 -21.15
CA THR A 6 -11.25 -0.85 -22.12
C THR A 6 -10.39 -0.55 -23.34
N ILE A 7 -10.48 0.65 -23.90
CA ILE A 7 -9.68 1.07 -25.07
C ILE A 7 -8.19 1.07 -24.73
N ILE A 8 -7.80 1.61 -23.58
CA ILE A 8 -6.40 1.63 -23.13
C ILE A 8 -5.88 0.20 -22.94
N THR A 9 -6.66 -0.66 -22.28
CA THR A 9 -6.26 -2.05 -22.03
C THR A 9 -6.09 -2.83 -23.33
N PHE A 10 -7.00 -2.64 -24.29
CA PHE A 10 -6.90 -3.28 -25.60
C PHE A 10 -5.68 -2.79 -26.39
N GLY A 11 -5.37 -1.49 -26.32
CA GLY A 11 -4.16 -0.92 -26.91
C GLY A 11 -2.88 -1.52 -26.32
N ILE A 12 -2.83 -1.70 -25.00
CA ILE A 12 -1.70 -2.36 -24.32
C ILE A 12 -1.55 -3.81 -24.78
N VAL A 13 -2.64 -4.58 -24.83
CA VAL A 13 -2.61 -5.98 -25.30
C VAL A 13 -2.15 -6.06 -26.74
N PHE A 14 -2.62 -5.16 -27.61
CA PHE A 14 -2.20 -5.10 -29.01
C PHE A 14 -0.70 -4.80 -29.15
N VAL A 15 -0.17 -3.86 -28.37
CA VAL A 15 1.26 -3.56 -28.34
C VAL A 15 2.07 -4.75 -27.84
N LEU A 16 1.63 -5.40 -26.75
CA LEU A 16 2.29 -6.59 -26.23
C LEU A 16 2.32 -7.72 -27.28
N PHE A 17 1.18 -8.01 -27.91
CA PHE A 17 1.09 -9.04 -28.94
C PHE A 17 1.97 -8.73 -30.16
N ARG A 18 2.13 -7.44 -30.50
CA ARG A 18 2.87 -7.03 -31.70
C ARG A 18 4.38 -6.87 -31.50
N TYR A 19 4.81 -6.50 -30.30
CA TYR A 19 6.18 -6.10 -30.00
C TYR A 19 6.91 -6.99 -29.00
N VAL A 20 6.20 -7.75 -28.15
CA VAL A 20 6.84 -8.73 -27.27
C VAL A 20 6.97 -10.03 -28.06
N SER A 21 8.15 -10.24 -28.63
CA SER A 21 8.58 -11.57 -29.07
C SER A 21 8.83 -12.41 -27.80
N GLU A 22 8.17 -13.55 -27.69
CA GLU A 22 8.36 -14.45 -26.54
C GLU A 22 9.86 -14.71 -26.33
N SER A 23 10.40 -14.22 -25.21
CA SER A 23 11.82 -14.38 -24.87
C SER A 23 12.12 -15.75 -24.25
N TYR A 24 11.30 -16.77 -24.54
CA TYR A 24 11.42 -18.11 -23.96
C TYR A 24 11.79 -19.14 -25.04
N SER A 25 13.05 -19.12 -25.45
CA SER A 25 13.64 -20.12 -26.34
C SER A 25 14.42 -21.16 -25.53
N THR A 26 13.69 -22.08 -24.91
CA THR A 26 14.23 -23.42 -24.59
C THR A 26 13.10 -24.41 -24.74
N ASN A 27 13.32 -25.42 -25.57
CA ASN A 27 12.50 -26.61 -25.68
C ASN A 27 12.58 -27.32 -24.31
N PRO A 28 11.61 -27.17 -23.39
CA PRO A 28 11.72 -27.82 -22.10
C PRO A 28 11.38 -29.29 -22.36
N GLU A 29 12.26 -30.21 -22.00
CA GLU A 29 11.78 -31.57 -21.77
C GLU A 29 10.55 -31.49 -20.86
N PRO A 30 9.48 -32.26 -21.11
CA PRO A 30 8.24 -32.17 -20.35
C PRO A 30 8.53 -32.50 -18.88
N ILE A 31 8.79 -31.47 -18.09
CA ILE A 31 8.99 -31.59 -16.65
C ILE A 31 7.67 -32.12 -16.11
N SER A 32 7.71 -33.27 -15.43
CA SER A 32 6.50 -33.83 -14.82
C SER A 32 5.85 -32.79 -13.91
N VAL A 33 4.52 -32.70 -13.95
CA VAL A 33 3.73 -31.74 -13.16
C VAL A 33 4.10 -31.80 -11.67
N ASN A 34 4.38 -32.99 -11.15
CA ASN A 34 4.79 -33.20 -9.76
C ASN A 34 6.14 -32.55 -9.42
N VAL A 35 7.11 -32.61 -10.33
CA VAL A 35 8.43 -31.96 -10.14
C VAL A 35 8.27 -30.44 -10.19
N HIS A 36 7.44 -29.93 -11.11
CA HIS A 36 7.17 -28.49 -11.21
C HIS A 36 6.47 -27.95 -9.95
N ILE A 37 5.42 -28.62 -9.47
CA ILE A 37 4.73 -28.24 -8.23
C ILE A 37 5.69 -28.27 -7.03
N ARG A 38 6.49 -29.34 -6.88
CA ARG A 38 7.47 -29.44 -5.80
C ARG A 38 8.50 -28.30 -5.86
N GLN A 39 8.94 -27.92 -7.05
CA GLN A 39 9.85 -26.81 -7.26
C GLN A 39 9.20 -25.46 -6.89
N LEU A 40 7.94 -25.24 -7.26
CA LEU A 40 7.19 -24.05 -6.84
C LEU A 40 7.12 -23.94 -5.32
N PHE A 41 6.67 -24.99 -4.62
CA PHE A 41 6.61 -24.99 -3.16
C PHE A 41 7.99 -24.77 -2.52
N ARG A 42 9.05 -25.37 -3.07
CA ARG A 42 10.42 -25.14 -2.62
C ARG A 42 10.83 -23.68 -2.79
N ASN A 43 10.54 -23.06 -3.93
CA ASN A 43 10.86 -21.67 -4.21
C ASN A 43 10.13 -20.74 -3.24
N TYR A 44 8.83 -20.94 -3.01
CA TYR A 44 8.09 -20.19 -1.98
C TYR A 44 8.67 -20.39 -0.59
N ALA A 45 9.03 -21.62 -0.22
CA ALA A 45 9.65 -21.91 1.09
C ALA A 45 11.02 -21.23 1.26
N ILE A 46 11.79 -21.02 0.17
CA ILE A 46 13.04 -20.25 0.21
C ILE A 46 12.73 -18.77 0.46
N VAL A 47 11.77 -18.19 -0.26
CA VAL A 47 11.40 -16.77 -0.09
C VAL A 47 10.82 -16.52 1.31
N LEU A 48 10.02 -17.43 1.86
CA LEU A 48 9.50 -17.33 3.22
C LEU A 48 10.59 -17.39 4.31
N LYS A 49 11.79 -17.86 3.99
CA LYS A 49 12.95 -17.82 4.89
C LYS A 49 13.71 -16.49 4.84
N ASP A 50 13.47 -15.65 3.82
CA ASP A 50 14.01 -14.30 3.77
C ASP A 50 13.29 -13.43 4.80
N LYS A 51 13.90 -13.32 5.98
CA LYS A 51 13.35 -12.54 7.10
C LYS A 51 13.19 -11.06 6.76
N LEU A 52 14.10 -10.50 5.95
CA LEU A 52 14.03 -9.09 5.57
C LEU A 52 12.78 -8.85 4.72
N PHE A 53 12.58 -9.69 3.71
CA PHE A 53 11.40 -9.62 2.84
C PHE A 53 10.09 -9.87 3.60
N ILE A 54 10.06 -10.84 4.51
CA ILE A 54 8.83 -11.16 5.26
C ILE A 54 8.44 -10.04 6.23
N VAL A 55 9.40 -9.45 6.94
CA VAL A 55 9.12 -8.29 7.81
C VAL A 55 8.72 -7.07 6.97
N TYR A 56 9.34 -6.87 5.79
CA TYR A 56 8.95 -5.83 4.84
C TYR A 56 7.49 -6.00 4.36
N VAL A 57 7.11 -7.21 3.95
CA VAL A 57 5.74 -7.53 3.53
C VAL A 57 4.76 -7.30 4.69
N LEU A 58 5.10 -7.75 5.90
CA LEU A 58 4.26 -7.56 7.08
C LEU A 58 4.08 -6.08 7.44
N ALA A 59 5.15 -5.29 7.43
CA ALA A 59 5.08 -3.84 7.64
C ALA A 59 4.15 -3.19 6.61
N GLY A 60 4.30 -3.55 5.33
CA GLY A 60 3.44 -3.09 4.25
C GLY A 60 1.98 -3.53 4.40
N VAL A 61 1.70 -4.74 4.92
CA VAL A 61 0.35 -5.20 5.23
C VAL A 61 -0.30 -4.32 6.30
N LEU A 62 0.42 -4.00 7.38
CA LEU A 62 -0.10 -3.17 8.46
C LEU A 62 -0.38 -1.74 7.99
N ILE A 63 0.53 -1.13 7.24
CA ILE A 63 0.30 0.21 6.67
C ILE A 63 -0.84 0.20 5.65
N LEU A 64 -0.90 -0.79 4.76
CA LEU A 64 -2.00 -0.92 3.79
C LEU A 64 -3.35 -1.16 4.49
N SER A 65 -3.37 -1.87 5.62
CA SER A 65 -4.63 -2.11 6.35
C SER A 65 -5.29 -0.82 6.85
N ILE A 66 -4.48 0.19 7.22
CA ILE A 66 -4.98 1.53 7.57
C ILE A 66 -5.65 2.18 6.37
N GLU A 67 -5.00 2.15 5.20
CA GLU A 67 -5.57 2.69 3.96
C GLU A 67 -6.94 2.07 3.66
N LEU A 68 -7.05 0.76 3.86
CA LEU A 68 -8.30 0.03 3.68
C LEU A 68 -9.35 0.38 4.74
N HIS A 69 -8.98 0.80 5.95
CA HIS A 69 -9.95 1.25 6.95
C HIS A 69 -10.74 2.47 6.50
N LEU A 70 -10.21 3.29 5.58
CA LEU A 70 -10.90 4.48 5.08
C LEU A 70 -12.26 4.09 4.50
N VAL A 71 -12.27 3.11 3.60
CA VAL A 71 -13.51 2.66 2.93
C VAL A 71 -14.31 1.65 3.76
N ASN A 72 -13.67 1.05 4.77
CA ASN A 72 -14.30 0.08 5.66
C ASN A 72 -14.77 0.77 6.95
N TYR A 73 -14.02 0.66 8.04
CA TYR A 73 -14.42 1.16 9.36
C TYR A 73 -14.74 2.66 9.38
N THR A 74 -13.87 3.51 8.82
CA THR A 74 -14.07 4.97 8.82
C THR A 74 -15.35 5.35 8.07
N GLY A 75 -15.64 4.66 6.97
CA GLY A 75 -16.87 4.86 6.20
C GLY A 75 -18.14 4.54 6.99
N ILE A 76 -18.16 3.38 7.66
CA ILE A 76 -19.27 2.97 8.53
C ILE A 76 -19.44 3.97 9.68
N ARG A 77 -18.33 4.33 10.33
CA ARG A 77 -18.32 5.22 11.49
C ARG A 77 -18.82 6.62 11.13
N LEU A 78 -18.30 7.24 10.06
CA LEU A 78 -18.79 8.55 9.64
C LEU A 78 -20.27 8.49 9.24
N SER A 79 -20.70 7.45 8.52
CA SER A 79 -22.12 7.29 8.16
C SER A 79 -23.06 7.20 9.37
N ASN A 80 -22.59 6.65 10.50
CA ASN A 80 -23.42 6.42 11.69
C ASN A 80 -23.31 7.54 12.74
N GLU A 81 -22.12 8.12 12.91
CA GLU A 81 -21.80 9.02 14.02
C GLU A 81 -21.64 10.49 13.61
N MET A 82 -21.42 10.78 12.33
CA MET A 82 -21.24 12.17 11.88
C MET A 82 -22.62 12.84 11.77
N PRO A 83 -22.91 13.87 12.59
CA PRO A 83 -24.15 14.63 12.43
C PRO A 83 -24.10 15.43 11.12
N THR A 84 -25.27 15.70 10.56
CA THR A 84 -25.39 16.61 9.42
C THR A 84 -24.83 17.98 9.78
N GLN A 85 -23.92 18.48 8.95
CA GLN A 85 -23.27 19.77 9.13
C GLN A 85 -23.40 20.58 7.85
N THR A 86 -23.55 21.90 7.99
CA THR A 86 -23.60 22.81 6.85
C THR A 86 -22.20 23.08 6.34
N PHE A 87 -21.98 22.84 5.05
CA PHE A 87 -20.77 23.18 4.33
C PHE A 87 -21.11 24.20 3.23
N PHE A 88 -20.74 25.45 3.45
CA PHE A 88 -21.19 26.59 2.64
C PHE A 88 -22.72 26.68 2.58
N GLN A 89 -23.34 26.14 1.53
CA GLN A 89 -24.79 26.16 1.27
C GLN A 89 -25.39 24.75 1.22
N TRP A 90 -24.58 23.70 1.45
CA TRP A 90 -24.99 22.31 1.35
C TRP A 90 -25.02 21.64 2.72
N GLU A 91 -25.99 20.77 2.92
CA GLU A 91 -26.04 19.89 4.07
C GLU A 91 -25.23 18.63 3.78
N LEU A 92 -24.18 18.39 4.56
CA LEU A 92 -23.34 17.21 4.43
C LEU A 92 -23.61 16.25 5.60
N ASN A 93 -23.97 15.02 5.25
CA ASN A 93 -24.00 13.89 6.16
C ASN A 93 -22.71 13.05 6.03
N GLY A 94 -22.56 12.05 6.90
CA GLY A 94 -21.37 11.20 6.91
C GLY A 94 -21.08 10.46 5.61
N SER A 95 -22.11 9.95 4.92
CA SER A 95 -21.92 9.24 3.64
C SER A 95 -21.48 10.17 2.51
N THR A 96 -22.03 11.39 2.44
CA THR A 96 -21.59 12.40 1.48
C THR A 96 -20.17 12.88 1.80
N MET A 97 -19.85 13.07 3.10
CA MET A 97 -18.49 13.42 3.53
C MET A 97 -17.47 12.36 3.11
N MET A 98 -17.79 11.07 3.25
CA MET A 98 -16.93 9.99 2.76
C MET A 98 -16.65 10.10 1.26
N GLY A 99 -17.66 10.43 0.45
CA GLY A 99 -17.49 10.69 -0.98
C GLY A 99 -16.58 11.87 -1.27
N LEU A 100 -16.68 12.95 -0.49
CA LEU A 100 -15.84 14.14 -0.62
C LEU A 100 -14.39 13.86 -0.22
N LEU A 101 -14.16 13.16 0.89
CA LEU A 101 -12.80 12.77 1.31
C LEU A 101 -12.13 11.91 0.23
N ARG A 102 -12.81 10.90 -0.33
CA ARG A 102 -12.25 10.08 -1.42
C ARG A 102 -11.94 10.88 -2.68
N SER A 103 -12.80 11.84 -3.01
CA SER A 103 -12.58 12.75 -4.13
C SER A 103 -11.34 13.63 -3.90
N GLU A 104 -11.20 14.19 -2.70
CA GLU A 104 -10.03 14.97 -2.29
C GLU A 104 -8.75 14.14 -2.42
N ASN A 105 -8.69 12.96 -1.81
CA ASN A 105 -7.50 12.11 -1.89
C ASN A 105 -7.11 11.80 -3.34
N THR A 106 -8.08 11.47 -4.20
CA THR A 106 -7.80 11.21 -5.63
C THR A 106 -7.19 12.43 -6.32
N ILE A 107 -7.74 13.64 -6.07
CA ILE A 107 -7.22 14.89 -6.64
C ILE A 107 -5.80 15.15 -6.12
N LEU A 108 -5.58 15.05 -4.81
CA LEU A 108 -4.28 15.30 -4.19
C LEU A 108 -3.22 14.30 -4.66
N VAL A 109 -3.55 13.01 -4.79
CA VAL A 109 -2.64 11.99 -5.34
C VAL A 109 -2.18 12.38 -6.74
N VAL A 110 -3.09 12.77 -7.63
CA VAL A 110 -2.75 13.18 -9.00
C VAL A 110 -1.88 14.44 -9.01
N LEU A 111 -2.20 15.43 -8.18
CA LEU A 111 -1.44 16.68 -8.09
C LEU A 111 -0.02 16.48 -7.52
N PHE A 112 0.11 15.61 -6.52
CA PHE A 112 1.38 15.42 -5.80
C PHE A 112 2.23 14.25 -6.30
N ALA A 113 1.73 13.38 -7.17
CA ALA A 113 2.47 12.21 -7.66
C ALA A 113 3.86 12.57 -8.24
N LEU A 114 3.92 13.61 -9.09
CA LEU A 114 5.19 14.06 -9.68
C LEU A 114 6.14 14.65 -8.63
N LEU A 115 5.61 15.40 -7.67
CA LEU A 115 6.40 15.99 -6.59
C LEU A 115 6.97 14.89 -5.67
N ALA A 116 6.16 13.89 -5.33
CA ALA A 116 6.61 12.75 -4.53
C ALA A 116 7.69 11.91 -5.24
N SER A 117 7.55 11.67 -6.54
CA SER A 117 8.60 11.00 -7.33
C SER A 117 9.92 11.78 -7.28
N LYS A 118 9.87 13.12 -7.31
CA LYS A 118 11.06 13.96 -7.16
C LYS A 118 11.64 13.96 -5.75
N ILE A 119 10.80 13.89 -4.71
CA ILE A 119 11.26 13.84 -3.31
C ILE A 119 11.92 12.48 -3.00
N SER A 120 11.40 11.41 -3.58
CA SER A 120 11.86 10.03 -3.39
C SER A 120 13.10 9.66 -4.22
N SER A 121 13.58 10.52 -5.12
CA SER A 121 14.82 10.25 -5.88
C SER A 121 16.10 10.69 -5.14
N GLY A 122 16.00 11.21 -3.91
CA GLY A 122 17.14 11.62 -3.09
C GLY A 122 17.73 10.47 -2.25
N ASN A 123 18.98 10.61 -1.78
CA ASN A 123 19.73 9.59 -1.02
C ASN A 123 19.22 9.28 0.41
N LYS A 124 17.93 9.50 0.73
CA LYS A 124 17.38 9.35 2.10
C LYS A 124 16.09 8.54 2.15
N ASP A 125 15.93 7.54 1.28
CA ASP A 125 14.75 6.68 1.16
C ASP A 125 14.23 6.19 2.51
N ARG A 126 15.10 5.68 3.38
CA ARG A 126 14.71 5.23 4.73
C ARG A 126 14.04 6.33 5.54
N GLN A 127 14.67 7.50 5.68
CA GLN A 127 14.12 8.57 6.52
C GLN A 127 12.80 9.08 5.93
N THR A 128 12.76 9.24 4.62
CA THR A 128 11.56 9.69 3.90
C THR A 128 10.41 8.69 4.06
N LEU A 129 10.68 7.38 4.00
CA LEU A 129 9.69 6.32 4.25
C LEU A 129 9.09 6.39 5.66
N ILE A 130 9.92 6.61 6.67
CA ILE A 130 9.42 6.66 8.05
C ILE A 130 8.58 7.91 8.28
N TRP A 131 9.07 9.07 7.82
CA TRP A 131 8.31 10.32 7.93
C TRP A 131 6.98 10.24 7.19
N SER A 132 6.96 9.64 6.01
CA SER A 132 5.74 9.47 5.22
C SER A 132 4.75 8.52 5.89
N CYS A 133 5.23 7.41 6.47
CA CYS A 133 4.41 6.49 7.26
C CYS A 133 3.82 7.14 8.54
N LEU A 134 4.58 7.99 9.24
CA LEU A 134 4.08 8.73 10.40
C LEU A 134 3.05 9.79 10.01
N LEU A 135 3.33 10.54 8.93
CA LEU A 135 2.44 11.55 8.37
C LEU A 135 1.16 10.94 7.79
N PHE A 136 1.18 9.66 7.41
CA PHE A 136 0.00 8.91 7.06
C PHE A 136 -0.76 8.42 8.30
N THR A 137 -0.07 7.73 9.23
CA THR A 137 -0.69 7.00 10.35
C THR A 137 -1.31 7.93 11.40
N ILE A 138 -0.59 8.99 11.81
CA ILE A 138 -1.03 9.84 12.91
C ILE A 138 -2.31 10.62 12.54
N PRO A 139 -2.37 11.33 11.38
CA PRO A 139 -3.60 12.00 10.97
C PRO A 139 -4.77 11.03 10.74
N PHE A 140 -4.49 9.82 10.24
CA PHE A 140 -5.53 8.80 10.07
C PHE A 140 -6.18 8.39 11.40
N GLY A 141 -5.38 8.28 12.47
CA GLY A 141 -5.88 8.05 13.82
C GLY A 141 -6.85 9.13 14.27
N PHE A 142 -6.44 10.39 14.16
CA PHE A 142 -7.30 11.53 14.49
C PHE A 142 -8.56 11.59 13.61
N MET A 143 -8.46 11.22 12.34
CA MET A 143 -9.60 11.20 11.41
C MET A 143 -10.68 10.20 11.86
N ASN A 144 -10.29 9.10 12.49
CA ASN A 144 -11.22 8.12 13.04
C ASN A 144 -11.87 8.54 14.36
N TYR A 145 -11.47 9.69 14.92
CA TYR A 145 -12.05 10.25 16.13
C TYR A 145 -12.87 11.52 15.87
N PHE A 146 -12.43 12.41 14.97
CA PHE A 146 -13.12 13.67 14.73
C PHE A 146 -14.28 13.53 13.72
N THR A 147 -15.27 14.42 13.81
CA THR A 147 -16.42 14.51 12.89
C THR A 147 -16.55 15.88 12.21
N ASN A 148 -15.70 16.85 12.58
CA ASN A 148 -15.73 18.19 12.01
C ASN A 148 -15.22 18.20 10.57
N ILE A 149 -16.00 18.76 9.64
CA ILE A 149 -15.71 18.76 8.20
C ILE A 149 -14.31 19.31 7.87
N TRP A 150 -13.98 20.50 8.39
CA TRP A 150 -12.71 21.17 8.08
C TRP A 150 -11.50 20.38 8.59
N LEU A 151 -11.65 19.79 9.77
CA LEU A 151 -10.61 18.95 10.34
C LEU A 151 -10.43 17.66 9.56
N LEU A 152 -11.52 17.04 9.08
CA LEU A 152 -11.45 15.85 8.23
C LEU A 152 -10.73 16.14 6.90
N PHE A 153 -11.03 17.25 6.22
CA PHE A 153 -10.29 17.69 5.02
C PHE A 153 -8.80 17.91 5.33
N LEU A 154 -8.47 18.61 6.42
CA LEU A 154 -7.07 18.83 6.81
C LEU A 154 -6.32 17.52 7.07
N LEU A 155 -6.94 16.59 7.80
CA LEU A 155 -6.33 15.30 8.11
C LEU A 155 -6.15 14.44 6.86
N MET A 156 -7.12 14.47 5.95
CA MET A 156 -7.07 13.77 4.66
C MET A 156 -5.99 14.34 3.74
N PHE A 157 -5.82 15.66 3.75
CA PHE A 157 -4.70 16.31 3.08
C PHE A 157 -3.35 15.82 3.61
N LEU A 158 -3.16 15.84 4.93
CA LEU A 158 -1.90 15.41 5.57
C LEU A 158 -1.60 13.94 5.29
N LEU A 159 -2.58 13.04 5.47
CA LEU A 159 -2.35 11.61 5.24
C LEU A 159 -2.06 11.33 3.75
N THR A 160 -2.68 12.05 2.83
CA THR A 160 -2.42 11.87 1.38
C THR A 160 -0.99 12.25 1.02
N ILE A 161 -0.41 13.29 1.64
CA ILE A 161 1.01 13.61 1.43
C ILE A 161 1.90 12.45 1.87
N GLY A 162 1.63 11.88 3.05
CA GLY A 162 2.36 10.70 3.55
C GLY A 162 2.22 9.49 2.62
N GLU A 163 1.01 9.23 2.14
CA GLU A 163 0.74 8.15 1.18
C GLU A 163 1.54 8.32 -0.12
N VAL A 164 1.42 9.47 -0.76
CA VAL A 164 1.96 9.72 -2.11
C VAL A 164 3.49 9.69 -2.11
N VAL A 165 4.13 10.16 -1.04
CA VAL A 165 5.60 10.07 -0.86
C VAL A 165 6.07 8.64 -0.57
N ARG A 166 5.27 7.84 0.15
CA ARG A 166 5.61 6.45 0.48
C ARG A 166 5.63 5.54 -0.74
N VAL A 167 4.68 5.69 -1.67
CA VAL A 167 4.50 4.80 -2.82
C VAL A 167 5.78 4.56 -3.64
N PRO A 168 6.49 5.59 -4.16
CA PRO A 168 7.69 5.36 -4.98
C PRO A 168 8.83 4.70 -4.18
N ILE A 169 8.92 4.95 -2.87
CA ILE A 169 9.95 4.34 -2.02
C ILE A 169 9.64 2.86 -1.78
N ASP A 170 8.39 2.51 -1.49
CA ASP A 170 7.96 1.10 -1.36
C ASP A 170 8.20 0.35 -2.69
N GLN A 171 7.97 1.01 -3.83
CA GLN A 171 8.28 0.44 -5.15
C GLN A 171 9.79 0.20 -5.36
N SER A 172 10.63 1.14 -4.95
CA SER A 172 12.10 1.01 -5.02
C SER A 172 12.62 -0.15 -4.16
N TYR A 173 12.21 -0.24 -2.90
CA TYR A 173 12.58 -1.35 -2.03
C TYR A 173 12.03 -2.69 -2.53
N MET A 174 10.79 -2.72 -3.04
CA MET A 174 10.20 -3.93 -3.60
C MET A 174 10.94 -4.44 -4.85
N ALA A 175 11.50 -3.53 -5.66
CA ALA A 175 12.25 -3.90 -6.85
C ALA A 175 13.59 -4.57 -6.53
N SER A 176 14.21 -4.21 -5.39
CA SER A 176 15.57 -4.61 -5.01
C SER A 176 15.68 -5.81 -4.07
N LEU A 177 14.59 -6.16 -3.39
CA LEU A 177 14.54 -7.33 -2.51
C LEU A 177 14.68 -8.68 -3.26
N PRO A 178 13.98 -8.93 -4.37
CA PRO A 178 13.98 -10.23 -5.03
C PRO A 178 15.30 -10.58 -5.70
N THR A 179 15.71 -11.85 -5.62
CA THR A 179 16.76 -12.37 -6.50
C THR A 179 16.21 -12.62 -7.90
N SER A 180 17.06 -12.53 -8.93
CA SER A 180 16.68 -12.72 -10.34
C SER A 180 15.93 -14.03 -10.59
N GLU A 181 16.40 -15.14 -10.01
CA GLU A 181 15.83 -16.48 -10.19
C GLU A 181 14.49 -16.69 -9.47
N LEU A 182 14.25 -16.00 -8.35
CA LEU A 182 13.05 -16.19 -7.52
C LEU A 182 12.05 -15.03 -7.63
N ARG A 183 12.30 -14.06 -8.53
CA ARG A 183 11.53 -12.82 -8.65
C ARG A 183 10.02 -13.06 -8.72
N SER A 184 9.57 -14.06 -9.47
CA SER A 184 8.15 -14.43 -9.56
C SER A 184 7.56 -14.89 -8.22
N SER A 185 8.30 -15.67 -7.44
CA SER A 185 7.88 -16.12 -6.10
C SER A 185 7.80 -14.97 -5.10
N TYR A 186 8.77 -14.03 -5.12
CA TYR A 186 8.70 -12.80 -4.31
C TYR A 186 7.48 -11.94 -4.68
N MET A 187 7.27 -11.68 -5.97
CA MET A 187 6.13 -10.88 -6.42
C MET A 187 4.79 -11.53 -6.07
N SER A 188 4.68 -12.86 -6.19
CA SER A 188 3.45 -13.58 -5.83
C SER A 188 3.14 -13.46 -4.33
N LEU A 189 4.13 -13.63 -3.45
CA LEU A 189 3.92 -13.46 -2.01
C LEU A 189 3.56 -12.02 -1.64
N ALA A 190 4.22 -11.04 -2.25
CA ALA A 190 3.86 -9.64 -2.02
C ALA A 190 2.49 -9.28 -2.60
N GLY A 191 2.03 -9.95 -3.65
CA GLY A 191 0.66 -9.84 -4.16
C GLY A 191 -0.39 -10.23 -3.10
N MET A 192 -0.02 -11.04 -2.11
CA MET A 192 -0.92 -11.38 -0.99
C MET A 192 -1.08 -10.23 0.03
N LYS A 193 -0.27 -9.16 -0.04
CA LYS A 193 -0.34 -8.01 0.88
C LYS A 193 -1.76 -7.46 0.99
N TYR A 194 -2.45 -7.29 -0.13
CA TYR A 194 -3.82 -6.76 -0.16
C TYR A 194 -4.80 -7.66 0.60
N ASN A 195 -4.76 -8.98 0.35
CA ASN A 195 -5.66 -9.93 1.01
C ASN A 195 -5.41 -9.96 2.52
N LEU A 196 -4.14 -9.97 2.95
CA LEU A 196 -3.80 -9.94 4.37
C LEU A 196 -4.23 -8.62 5.03
N ALA A 197 -4.03 -7.49 4.36
CA ALA A 197 -4.45 -6.19 4.85
C ALA A 197 -5.98 -6.09 4.95
N MET A 198 -6.71 -6.65 3.99
CA MET A 198 -8.17 -6.77 4.05
C MET A 198 -8.64 -7.65 5.21
N LEU A 199 -7.96 -8.77 5.49
CA LEU A 199 -8.29 -9.60 6.66
C LEU A 199 -8.15 -8.82 7.96
N VAL A 200 -7.06 -8.06 8.12
CA VAL A 200 -6.86 -7.16 9.27
C VAL A 200 -7.98 -6.13 9.36
N ALA A 201 -8.36 -5.54 8.22
CA ALA A 201 -9.45 -4.56 8.16
C ALA A 201 -10.81 -5.16 8.53
N SER A 202 -11.13 -6.37 8.04
CA SER A 202 -12.38 -7.07 8.37
C SER A 202 -12.48 -7.41 9.86
N VAL A 203 -11.38 -7.90 10.47
CA VAL A 203 -11.34 -8.16 11.92
C VAL A 203 -11.52 -6.85 12.70
N THR A 204 -10.90 -5.77 12.26
CA THR A 204 -11.03 -4.45 12.89
C THR A 204 -12.47 -3.93 12.81
N VAL A 205 -13.13 -4.06 11.66
CA VAL A 205 -14.56 -3.70 11.52
C VAL A 205 -15.44 -4.52 12.46
N MET A 206 -15.19 -5.83 12.57
CA MET A 206 -15.92 -6.69 13.50
C MET A 206 -15.77 -6.23 14.97
N LEU A 207 -14.54 -5.86 15.37
CA LEU A 207 -14.28 -5.28 16.70
C LEU A 207 -14.98 -3.92 16.89
N GLY A 208 -15.06 -3.12 15.82
CA GLY A 208 -15.72 -1.81 15.80
C GLY A 208 -17.22 -1.86 16.10
N ALA A 209 -17.87 -3.02 16.01
CA ALA A 209 -19.26 -3.18 16.43
C ALA A 209 -19.43 -3.18 17.97
N TYR A 210 -18.37 -3.49 18.71
CA TYR A 210 -18.40 -3.63 20.18
C TYR A 210 -17.57 -2.57 20.91
N LEU A 211 -16.61 -1.95 20.23
CA LEU A 211 -15.68 -0.98 20.80
C LEU A 211 -16.07 0.46 20.43
N SER A 212 -15.77 1.40 21.33
CA SER A 212 -15.99 2.83 21.06
C SER A 212 -15.04 3.37 19.99
N SER A 213 -15.44 4.46 19.33
CA SER A 213 -14.67 5.11 18.26
C SER A 213 -13.28 5.57 18.73
N LEU A 214 -13.14 5.96 20.00
CA LEU A 214 -11.83 6.30 20.59
C LEU A 214 -10.91 5.07 20.66
N ILE A 215 -11.40 3.93 21.16
CA ILE A 215 -10.61 2.70 21.25
C ILE A 215 -10.21 2.23 19.84
N MET A 216 -11.15 2.30 18.90
CA MET A 216 -10.90 1.96 17.50
C MET A 216 -9.85 2.86 16.86
N ALA A 217 -9.93 4.18 17.08
CA ALA A 217 -8.92 5.12 16.61
C ALA A 217 -7.53 4.78 17.16
N ILE A 218 -7.42 4.44 18.45
CA ILE A 218 -6.16 4.02 19.08
C ILE A 218 -5.65 2.72 18.47
N LEU A 219 -6.50 1.70 18.29
CA LEU A 219 -6.12 0.40 17.71
C LEU A 219 -5.63 0.53 16.26
N ILE A 220 -6.35 1.30 15.44
CA ILE A 220 -5.96 1.57 14.04
C ILE A 220 -4.62 2.32 14.01
N THR A 221 -4.46 3.35 14.84
CA THR A 221 -3.20 4.10 14.92
C THR A 221 -2.05 3.20 15.38
N ALA A 222 -2.26 2.40 16.42
CA ALA A 222 -1.27 1.46 16.92
C ALA A 222 -0.82 0.47 15.84
N THR A 223 -1.76 -0.01 15.01
CA THR A 223 -1.47 -0.92 13.89
C THR A 223 -0.48 -0.29 12.90
N GLY A 224 -0.68 0.98 12.54
CA GLY A 224 0.22 1.72 11.65
C GLY A 224 1.55 2.09 12.29
N LEU A 225 1.54 2.42 13.58
CA LEU A 225 2.76 2.70 14.32
C LEU A 225 3.63 1.43 14.44
N VAL A 226 3.03 0.26 14.63
CA VAL A 226 3.73 -1.02 14.57
C VAL A 226 4.29 -1.27 13.17
N GLY A 227 3.51 -1.05 12.11
CA GLY A 227 4.01 -1.15 10.73
C GLY A 227 5.19 -0.21 10.45
N THR A 228 5.10 1.03 10.93
CA THR A 228 6.16 2.05 10.82
C THR A 228 7.39 1.64 11.62
N LEU A 229 7.20 1.08 12.81
CA LEU A 229 8.29 0.56 13.64
C LEU A 229 9.00 -0.62 12.96
N LEU A 230 8.26 -1.53 12.33
CA LEU A 230 8.87 -2.61 11.56
C LEU A 230 9.73 -2.06 10.41
N TYR A 231 9.23 -1.08 9.64
CA TYR A 231 10.04 -0.40 8.62
C TYR A 231 11.28 0.29 9.20
N LEU A 232 11.18 0.90 10.39
CA LEU A 232 12.31 1.50 11.09
C LEU A 232 13.38 0.45 11.42
N LEU A 233 12.97 -0.71 11.94
CA LEU A 233 13.85 -1.78 12.36
C LEU A 233 14.61 -2.40 11.18
N ILE A 234 13.92 -2.60 10.05
CA ILE A 234 14.54 -3.21 8.86
C ILE A 234 15.18 -2.20 7.91
N GLY A 235 14.93 -0.90 8.10
CA GLY A 235 15.29 0.13 7.12
C GLY A 235 16.77 0.16 6.76
N LYS A 236 17.67 -0.08 7.72
CA LYS A 236 19.11 -0.18 7.45
C LYS A 236 19.42 -1.35 6.51
N ASN A 237 18.82 -2.51 6.75
CA ASN A 237 19.03 -3.72 5.95
C ASN A 237 18.42 -3.58 4.54
N LEU A 238 17.33 -2.81 4.40
CA LEU A 238 16.77 -2.47 3.10
C LEU A 238 17.73 -1.59 2.28
N ASP A 239 18.31 -0.55 2.90
CA ASP A 239 19.30 0.32 2.26
C ASP A 239 20.53 -0.48 1.79
N GLU A 240 21.01 -1.41 2.62
CA GLU A 240 22.11 -2.32 2.27
C GLU A 240 21.76 -3.19 1.06
N ARG A 241 20.52 -3.68 0.96
CA ARG A 241 20.08 -4.52 -0.16
C ARG A 241 20.01 -3.76 -1.48
N VAL A 242 19.48 -2.54 -1.44
CA VAL A 242 19.45 -1.62 -2.60
C VAL A 242 20.88 -1.32 -3.09
N ALA A 243 21.80 -1.05 -2.17
CA ALA A 243 23.19 -0.77 -2.52
C ALA A 243 23.92 -1.97 -3.14
N LEU A 244 23.58 -3.20 -2.74
CA LEU A 244 24.15 -4.41 -3.34
C LEU A 244 23.66 -4.63 -4.78
N GLU A 245 22.37 -4.40 -5.04
CA GLU A 245 21.81 -4.55 -6.39
C GLU A 245 22.38 -3.49 -7.36
N SER A 246 22.49 -2.23 -6.94
CA SER A 246 23.05 -1.17 -7.80
C SER A 246 24.51 -1.45 -8.19
N ASN A 247 25.31 -1.99 -7.27
CA ASN A 247 26.67 -2.42 -7.55
C ASN A 247 26.75 -3.61 -8.51
N GLN A 248 25.76 -4.52 -8.50
CA GLN A 248 25.71 -5.65 -9.44
C GLN A 248 25.31 -5.22 -10.86
N ILE A 249 24.56 -4.13 -11.01
CA ILE A 249 24.16 -3.58 -12.32
C ILE A 249 25.28 -2.73 -12.93
N ALA A 250 26.12 -2.10 -12.10
CA ALA A 250 27.19 -1.20 -12.53
C ALA A 250 28.53 -1.88 -12.88
N GLY A 251 28.72 -3.15 -12.50
CA GLY A 251 29.93 -3.94 -12.78
C GLY A 251 29.73 -4.92 -13.93
#